data_AF-A0A3D6DYE9-F1
#
_entry.id   AF-A0A3D6DYE9-F1
#
_cell.length_a   1.000
_cell.length_b   1.000
_cell.length_c   1.000
_cell.angle_alpha   90.00
_cell.angle_beta   90.00
_cell.angle_gamma   90.00
#
_symmetry.space_group_name_H-M   'P 1'
#
loop_
_entity.id
_entity.type
_entity.pdbx_description
1 polymer ?
#
loop_
_entity_poly.entity_id
_entity_poly.type
_entity_poly.pdbx_seq_one_letter_code
_entity_poly.pdbx_strand_id
1 'polypeptide(L)'
;MPRANPEKPVDRAQSAPAGTATGQLKFEAALAQLEQIVQDMEGGRLPLEESLAAYRRGSELLQHCQQQLSDAERQIQVLENGALRAFEANGDEAR
;
A
#
# COMPACT_ATOMS: atom_id res chain seq x y z
N MET A 1 8.04 38.02 -27.38
CA MET A 1 7.64 36.60 -27.54
C MET A 1 8.11 35.81 -26.31
N PRO A 2 7.25 35.48 -25.34
CA PRO A 2 7.55 34.47 -24.33
C PRO A 2 6.81 33.15 -24.64
N ARG A 3 7.52 32.03 -24.54
CA ARG A 3 6.97 30.68 -24.73
C ARG A 3 6.19 30.31 -23.47
N ALA A 4 4.86 30.25 -23.56
CA ALA A 4 4.01 29.74 -22.49
C ALA A 4 4.12 28.22 -22.41
N ASN A 5 4.43 27.74 -21.20
CA ASN A 5 4.54 26.35 -20.82
C ASN A 5 3.13 25.77 -20.58
N PRO A 6 2.75 24.60 -21.11
CA PRO A 6 1.45 24.00 -20.80
C PRO A 6 1.55 23.26 -19.45
N GLU A 7 1.02 23.87 -18.40
CA GLU A 7 0.79 23.18 -17.13
C GLU A 7 -0.27 22.10 -17.34
N LYS A 8 0.11 20.83 -17.12
CA LYS A 8 -0.83 19.71 -17.11
C LYS A 8 -1.80 19.90 -15.95
N PRO A 9 -3.09 19.56 -16.12
CA PRO A 9 -4.08 19.71 -15.06
C PRO A 9 -3.76 18.70 -13.95
N VAL A 10 -3.58 19.23 -12.74
CA VAL A 10 -3.65 18.45 -11.50
C VAL A 10 -5.06 17.90 -11.40
N ASP A 11 -5.21 16.60 -11.67
CA ASP A 11 -6.46 15.88 -11.49
C ASP A 11 -6.79 15.84 -9.99
N ARG A 12 -7.73 16.70 -9.63
CA ARG A 12 -8.36 16.80 -8.31
C ARG A 12 -9.58 15.90 -8.33
N ALA A 13 -9.42 14.63 -7.95
CA ALA A 13 -10.51 13.82 -7.38
C ALA A 13 -10.02 12.43 -6.97
N GLN A 14 -9.52 12.27 -5.75
CA GLN A 14 -9.87 11.08 -4.97
C GLN A 14 -10.30 11.54 -3.57
N SER A 15 -11.62 11.64 -3.44
CA SER A 15 -12.37 11.85 -2.22
C SER A 15 -11.94 10.84 -1.16
N ALA A 16 -11.64 11.34 0.03
CA ALA A 16 -11.39 10.52 1.21
C ALA A 16 -12.55 9.53 1.45
N PRO A 17 -12.30 8.23 1.67
CA PRO A 17 -13.30 7.33 2.19
C PRO A 17 -13.18 7.34 3.72
N ALA A 18 -13.86 8.29 4.36
CA ALA A 18 -14.17 8.19 5.78
C ALA A 18 -15.27 7.10 5.93
N GLY A 19 -14.86 5.82 5.94
CA GLY A 19 -15.78 4.69 6.17
C GLY A 19 -15.41 3.34 5.54
N THR A 20 -14.35 3.24 4.73
CA THR A 20 -13.95 1.95 4.15
C THR A 20 -13.26 1.06 5.18
N ALA A 21 -13.76 -0.17 5.32
CA ALA A 21 -13.15 -1.21 6.14
C ALA A 21 -11.70 -1.46 5.70
N THR A 22 -10.79 -1.63 6.67
CA THR A 22 -9.34 -1.73 6.44
C THR A 22 -8.98 -2.80 5.41
N GLY A 23 -9.68 -3.94 5.46
CA GLY A 23 -9.44 -5.09 4.57
C GLY A 23 -9.78 -4.86 3.09
N GLN A 24 -10.40 -3.74 2.73
CA GLN A 24 -10.75 -3.40 1.35
C GLN A 24 -9.85 -2.33 0.74
N LEU A 25 -8.96 -1.74 1.54
CA LEU A 25 -8.06 -0.68 1.08
C LEU A 25 -6.93 -1.27 0.24
N LYS A 26 -6.58 -0.59 -0.86
CA LYS A 26 -5.32 -0.84 -1.56
C LYS A 26 -4.14 -0.41 -0.69
N PHE A 27 -2.97 -1.01 -0.93
CA PHE A 27 -1.74 -0.72 -0.18
C PHE A 27 -1.46 0.79 -0.03
N GLU A 28 -1.42 1.53 -1.13
CA GLU A 28 -1.14 2.99 -1.11
C GLU A 28 -2.14 3.76 -0.26
N ALA A 29 -3.42 3.42 -0.33
CA ALA A 29 -4.47 4.07 0.45
C ALA A 29 -4.39 3.72 1.94
N ALA A 30 -4.06 2.47 2.27
CA ALA A 30 -3.86 2.05 3.65
C ALA A 30 -2.62 2.71 4.28
N LEU A 31 -1.53 2.83 3.51
CA LEU A 31 -0.32 3.52 3.92
C LEU A 31 -0.56 5.01 4.14
N ALA A 32 -1.23 5.70 3.22
CA ALA A 32 -1.57 7.11 3.38
C ALA A 32 -2.44 7.39 4.62
N GLN A 33 -3.40 6.51 4.92
CA GLN A 33 -4.18 6.61 6.16
C GLN A 33 -3.32 6.40 7.41
N LEU A 34 -2.37 5.46 7.37
CA LEU A 34 -1.46 5.21 8.48
C LEU A 34 -0.55 6.40 8.74
N GLU A 35 0.02 7.00 7.67
CA GLU A 35 0.85 8.21 7.77
C GLU A 35 0.08 9.37 8.40
N GLN A 36 -1.18 9.58 7.98
CA GLN A 36 -2.03 10.62 8.57
C GLN A 36 -2.25 10.40 10.07
N ILE A 37 -2.55 9.16 10.48
CA ILE A 37 -2.75 8.80 11.89
C ILE A 37 -1.47 9.06 12.70
N VAL A 38 -0.31 8.68 12.18
CA VAL A 38 0.98 8.92 12.83
C VAL A 38 1.22 10.42 12.98
N GLN A 39 0.98 11.20 11.93
CA GLN A 39 1.13 12.65 11.95
C GLN A 39 0.22 13.32 12.98
N ASP A 40 -1.03 12.84 13.09
CA ASP A 40 -1.97 13.33 14.09
C ASP A 40 -1.47 13.02 15.51
N MET A 41 -0.98 11.80 15.76
CA MET A 41 -0.42 11.37 17.04
C MET A 41 0.84 12.16 17.44
N GLU A 42 1.73 12.43 16.48
CA GLU A 42 2.94 13.26 16.68
C GLU A 42 2.61 14.71 17.02
N GLY A 43 1.43 15.19 16.59
CA GLY A 43 0.93 16.51 16.93
C GLY A 43 0.66 16.75 18.41
N GLY A 44 0.67 15.70 19.25
CA GLY A 44 0.70 15.76 20.72
C GLY A 44 -0.54 16.37 21.38
N ARG A 45 -1.61 16.64 20.63
CA ARG A 45 -2.84 17.29 21.09
C ARG A 45 -4.05 16.36 21.13
N LEU A 46 -3.90 15.08 20.78
CA LEU A 46 -5.01 14.14 20.88
C LEU A 46 -5.32 13.83 22.36
N PRO A 47 -6.59 13.90 22.77
CA PRO A 47 -6.99 13.36 24.06
C PRO A 47 -6.73 11.85 24.11
N LEU A 48 -6.67 11.30 25.32
CA LEU A 48 -6.30 9.90 25.55
C LEU A 48 -7.18 8.91 24.77
N GLU A 49 -8.49 9.16 24.75
CA GLU A 49 -9.45 8.28 24.08
C GLU A 49 -9.24 8.25 22.56
N GLU A 50 -8.98 9.41 21.96
CA GLU A 50 -8.65 9.52 20.54
C GLU A 50 -7.28 8.92 20.23
N SER A 51 -6.29 9.08 21.12
CA SER A 51 -4.97 8.45 20.98
C SER A 51 -5.07 6.92 20.96
N LEU A 52 -5.93 6.34 21.80
CA LEU A 52 -6.18 4.89 21.80
C LEU A 52 -6.91 4.43 20.53
N ALA A 53 -7.85 5.23 20.02
CA ALA A 53 -8.54 4.94 18.78
C ALA A 53 -7.58 5.01 17.57
N ALA A 54 -6.75 6.05 17.50
CA ALA A 54 -5.70 6.25 16.52
C ALA A 54 -4.72 5.06 16.52
N TYR A 55 -4.26 4.64 17.70
CA TYR A 55 -3.38 3.47 17.82
C TYR A 55 -4.02 2.18 17.29
N ARG A 56 -5.27 1.87 17.67
CA ARG A 56 -5.99 0.67 17.18
C ARG A 56 -6.16 0.71 15.67
N ARG A 57 -6.55 1.87 15.13
CA ARG A 57 -6.72 2.03 13.69
C ARG A 57 -5.38 1.89 12.95
N GLY A 58 -4.33 2.49 13.48
CA GLY A 58 -2.97 2.39 12.94
C GLY A 58 -2.44 0.96 12.95
N SER A 59 -2.68 0.19 14.02
CA SER A 59 -2.25 -1.21 14.08
C SER A 59 -2.98 -2.09 13.07
N GLU A 60 -4.28 -1.89 12.87
CA GLU A 60 -5.05 -2.58 11.81
C GLU A 60 -4.50 -2.27 10.41
N LEU A 61 -4.23 -0.99 10.11
CA LEU A 61 -3.68 -0.57 8.82
C LEU A 61 -2.29 -1.15 8.60
N LEU A 62 -1.44 -1.15 9.64
CA LEU A 62 -0.11 -1.74 9.57
C LEU A 62 -0.16 -3.24 9.27
N GLN A 63 -1.03 -3.99 9.95
CA GLN A 63 -1.24 -5.42 9.68
C GLN A 63 -1.70 -5.65 8.23
N HIS A 64 -2.64 -4.84 7.75
CA HIS A 64 -3.14 -4.95 6.38
C HIS A 64 -2.04 -4.67 5.33
N CYS A 65 -1.20 -3.66 5.56
CA CYS A 65 -0.06 -3.36 4.69
C CYS A 65 0.95 -4.53 4.66
N GLN A 66 1.28 -5.10 5.81
CA GLN A 66 2.19 -6.24 5.90
C GLN A 66 1.63 -7.47 5.17
N GLN A 67 0.33 -7.73 5.31
CA GLN A 67 -0.32 -8.85 4.62
C GLN A 67 -0.24 -8.70 3.10
N GLN A 68 -0.53 -7.50 2.57
CA GLN A 68 -0.44 -7.25 1.12
C GLN A 68 0.99 -7.40 0.59
N LEU A 69 2.00 -6.96 1.35
CA LEU A 69 3.40 -7.17 0.97
C LEU A 69 3.75 -8.67 0.95
N SER A 70 3.36 -9.41 1.99
CA SER A 70 3.60 -10.86 2.06
C SER A 70 2.93 -11.62 0.91
N ASP A 71 1.71 -11.23 0.53
CA ASP A 71 1.00 -11.83 -0.60
C ASP A 71 1.70 -11.52 -1.93
N ALA A 72 2.22 -10.31 -2.10
CA ALA A 72 3.00 -9.94 -3.28
C ALA A 72 4.33 -10.72 -3.35
N GLU A 73 5.06 -10.83 -2.24
CA GLU A 73 6.29 -11.63 -2.15
C GLU A 73 6.03 -13.10 -2.50
N ARG A 74 4.93 -13.67 -2.00
CA ARG A 74 4.55 -15.05 -2.32
C ARG A 74 4.24 -15.24 -3.80
N GLN A 75 3.55 -14.27 -4.42
CA GLN A 75 3.27 -14.32 -5.85
C GLN A 75 4.56 -14.30 -6.68
N ILE A 76 5.53 -13.45 -6.29
CA ILE A 76 6.84 -13.39 -6.95
C ILE A 76 7.56 -14.74 -6.83
N GLN A 77 7.62 -15.32 -5.62
CA GLN A 77 8.26 -16.63 -5.42
C GLN A 77 7.65 -17.74 -6.26
N VAL A 78 6.32 -17.75 -6.42
CA VAL A 78 5.63 -18.74 -7.26
C VAL A 78 5.99 -18.55 -8.73
N LEU A 79 6.06 -17.30 -9.21
CA LEU A 79 6.47 -17.00 -10.58
C LEU A 79 7.92 -17.41 -10.85
N GLU A 80 8.83 -17.13 -9.92
CA GLU A 80 10.23 -17.53 -10.02
C GLU A 80 10.39 -19.06 -10.04
N ASN A 81 9.69 -19.77 -9.14
CA ASN A 81 9.70 -21.24 -9.12
C ASN A 81 9.08 -21.84 -10.39
N GLY A 82 8.00 -21.25 -10.90
CA GLY A 82 7.38 -21.66 -12.16
C GLY A 82 8.30 -21.46 -13.35
N ALA A 83 9.00 -20.32 -13.42
CA ALA A 83 9.99 -20.02 -14.45
C ALA A 83 11.20 -20.95 -14.36
N LEU A 84 11.69 -21.24 -13.15
CA LEU A 84 12.78 -22.20 -12.91
C LEU A 84 12.39 -23.61 -13.38
N ARG A 85 11.20 -24.11 -13.01
CA ARG A 85 10.72 -25.42 -13.48
C ARG A 85 10.55 -25.49 -14.98
N ALA A 86 10.08 -24.42 -15.61
CA ALA A 86 9.98 -24.36 -17.06
C ALA A 86 11.37 -24.42 -17.72
N PHE A 87 12.38 -23.76 -17.13
CA PHE A 87 13.74 -23.81 -17.65
C PHE A 87 14.38 -25.21 -17.52
N GLU A 88 14.22 -25.87 -16.37
CA GLU A 88 14.70 -27.24 -16.15
C GLU A 88 14.04 -28.23 -17.12
N ALA A 89 12.71 -28.17 -17.28
CA ALA A 89 11.97 -29.05 -18.18
C ALA A 89 12.40 -28.94 -19.65
N ASN A 90 12.79 -27.75 -20.13
CA ASN A 90 13.28 -27.55 -21.50
C ASN A 90 14.78 -27.89 -21.66
N GLY A 91 15.55 -27.95 -20.57
CA GLY A 91 16.98 -28.27 -20.60
C GLY A 91 17.27 -29.77 -20.63
N ASP A 92 16.40 -30.59 -20.06
CA ASP A 92 16.54 -32.05 -20.01
C ASP A 92 16.15 -32.76 -21.32
N GLU A 93 15.33 -32.16 -22.18
CA GLU A 93 14.96 -32.73 -23.50
C GLU A 93 16.07 -32.58 -24.57
N ALA A 94 17.14 -31.82 -24.29
CA ALA A 94 18.23 -31.55 -25.23
C ALA A 94 19.45 -32.48 -25.08
N ARG A 95 19.37 -33.57 -24.31
CA ARG A 95 20.49 -34.50 -24.06
C ARG A 95 20.25 -35.92 -24.58
#